data_AF-A0A0W8DDS9-F1
#
_entry.id   AF-A0A0W8DDS9-F1
#
_cell.length_a   1.000
_cell.length_b   1.000
_cell.length_c   1.000
_cell.angle_alpha   90.00
_cell.angle_beta   90.00
_cell.angle_gamma   90.00
#
_symmetry.space_group_name_H-M   'P 1'
#
loop_
_entity.id
_entity.type
_entity.pdbx_description
1 polymer ?
#
loop_
_entity_poly.entity_id
_entity_poly.type
_entity_poly.pdbx_seq_one_letter_code
_entity_poly.pdbx_strand_id
1 'polypeptide(L)'
;MVFQTCVSEGQYKIFPFSGKHPTQQQIGAMSRSLACRAIFTSIILAGIPECELSNLPIRSAAETLLKIGVDIDKYPNSNNVVSSTDRFIEMMHWRRDVNLAHAAGLPCDSESKLYAEYTSNLYTITTNGLVRLTADKEVQYRSTTAGSFSQEQIVTMPNMPELRDSGSGKVMTEYTAEATVRPLLASSTSSGAVVTHAELKSDGKENSGLLKPRKLPPPMLLRLVPRFNSIGVIL
;
A
#
# COMPACT_ATOMS: atom_id res chain seq x y z
N MET A 1 -4.80 17.58 -13.19
CA MET A 1 -3.46 18.20 -13.30
C MET A 1 -2.40 17.37 -12.60
N VAL A 2 -2.55 17.12 -11.28
CA VAL A 2 -1.58 16.38 -10.45
C VAL A 2 -1.09 15.04 -11.02
N PHE A 3 -1.98 14.22 -11.56
CA PHE A 3 -1.59 12.94 -12.17
C PHE A 3 -0.62 13.14 -13.35
N GLN A 4 -0.88 14.12 -14.22
CA GLN A 4 0.01 14.41 -15.35
C GLN A 4 1.34 14.97 -14.88
N THR A 5 1.34 15.80 -13.83
CA THR A 5 2.57 16.28 -13.18
C THR A 5 3.40 15.10 -12.66
N CYS A 6 2.78 14.13 -11.96
CA CYS A 6 3.49 12.93 -11.52
C CYS A 6 4.06 12.12 -12.70
N VAL A 7 3.29 11.90 -13.77
CA VAL A 7 3.78 11.17 -14.94
C VAL A 7 4.99 11.88 -15.57
N SER A 8 4.93 13.21 -15.65
CA SER A 8 6.01 14.04 -16.17
C SER A 8 7.24 14.02 -15.27
N GLU A 9 7.10 14.23 -13.97
CA GLU A 9 8.23 14.28 -13.03
C GLU A 9 8.84 12.90 -12.79
N GLY A 10 8.00 11.89 -12.62
CA GLY A 10 8.41 10.49 -12.45
C GLY A 10 8.94 9.84 -13.73
N GLN A 11 8.76 10.49 -14.89
CA GLN A 11 9.08 9.96 -16.22
C GLN A 11 8.50 8.55 -16.43
N TYR A 12 7.35 8.28 -15.81
CA TYR A 12 6.76 6.96 -15.75
C TYR A 12 5.25 7.04 -15.57
N LYS A 13 4.54 6.22 -16.34
CA LYS A 13 3.08 6.13 -16.29
C LYS A 13 2.66 4.88 -15.54
N ILE A 14 2.28 5.05 -14.28
CA ILE A 14 1.80 3.94 -13.45
C ILE A 14 0.40 3.47 -13.87
N PHE A 15 -0.41 4.38 -14.43
CA PHE A 15 -1.78 4.08 -14.86
C PHE A 15 -2.14 4.69 -16.24
N PRO A 16 -2.73 3.90 -17.15
CA PRO A 16 -2.69 2.43 -17.19
C PRO A 16 -1.25 1.90 -17.18
N PHE A 17 -1.04 0.80 -16.47
CA PHE A 17 0.25 0.11 -16.43
C PHE A 17 0.57 -0.47 -17.80
N SER A 18 1.79 -0.23 -18.29
CA SER A 18 2.22 -0.64 -19.63
C SER A 18 2.71 -2.09 -19.72
N GLY A 19 2.71 -2.82 -18.60
CA GLY A 19 3.35 -4.13 -18.48
C GLY A 19 4.85 -4.06 -18.16
N LYS A 20 5.46 -2.87 -18.13
CA LYS A 20 6.86 -2.66 -17.79
C LYS A 20 6.98 -1.94 -16.45
N HIS A 21 7.64 -2.57 -15.49
CA HIS A 21 7.96 -1.96 -14.19
C HIS A 21 8.95 -0.79 -14.35
N PRO A 22 8.92 0.20 -13.43
CA PRO A 22 9.77 1.38 -13.51
C PRO A 22 11.27 1.02 -13.33
N THR A 23 12.13 1.76 -14.03
CA THR A 23 13.59 1.71 -13.81
C THR A 23 13.94 2.29 -12.43
N GLN A 24 15.14 1.99 -11.92
CA GLN A 24 15.66 2.61 -10.70
C GLN A 24 15.60 4.15 -10.74
N GLN A 25 15.92 4.75 -11.89
CA GLN A 25 15.84 6.20 -12.07
C GLN A 25 14.39 6.71 -11.95
N GLN A 26 13.44 6.02 -12.59
CA GLN A 26 12.01 6.36 -12.52
C GLN A 26 11.44 6.18 -11.11
N ILE A 27 11.83 5.11 -10.40
CA ILE A 27 11.49 4.90 -8.99
C ILE A 27 11.97 6.09 -8.16
N GLY A 28 13.24 6.46 -8.30
CA GLY A 28 13.80 7.61 -7.59
C GLY A 28 13.14 8.94 -7.95
N ALA A 29 12.73 9.14 -9.20
CA ALA A 29 12.04 10.34 -9.64
C ALA A 29 10.63 10.43 -9.05
N MET A 30 9.85 9.34 -9.13
CA MET A 30 8.52 9.25 -8.52
C MET A 30 8.57 9.41 -6.99
N SER A 31 9.55 8.81 -6.32
CA SER A 31 9.68 8.89 -4.86
C SER A 31 10.13 10.27 -4.35
N ARG A 32 10.67 11.16 -5.22
CA ARG A 32 11.02 12.55 -4.87
C ARG A 32 9.92 13.55 -5.24
N SER A 33 9.18 13.25 -6.31
CA SER A 33 8.10 14.10 -6.82
C SER A 33 7.00 14.31 -5.78
N LEU A 34 6.68 15.58 -5.51
CA LEU A 34 5.53 15.94 -4.67
C LEU A 34 4.23 15.42 -5.28
N ALA A 35 4.06 15.60 -6.59
CA ALA A 35 2.86 15.15 -7.29
C ALA A 35 2.68 13.64 -7.19
N CYS A 36 3.74 12.85 -7.38
CA CYS A 36 3.65 11.40 -7.27
C CYS A 36 3.36 10.95 -5.84
N ARG A 37 4.04 11.51 -4.85
CA ARG A 37 3.76 11.19 -3.44
C ARG A 37 2.33 11.56 -3.06
N ALA A 38 1.81 12.70 -3.52
CA ALA A 38 0.43 13.10 -3.28
C ALA A 38 -0.58 12.11 -3.88
N ILE A 39 -0.35 11.62 -5.11
CA ILE A 39 -1.18 10.58 -5.75
C ILE A 39 -1.11 9.27 -4.96
N PHE A 40 0.09 8.80 -4.59
CA PHE A 40 0.24 7.54 -3.86
C PHE A 40 -0.35 7.60 -2.46
N THR A 41 -0.19 8.73 -1.75
CA THR A 41 -0.86 8.95 -0.47
C THR A 41 -2.37 8.93 -0.64
N SER A 42 -2.89 9.53 -1.71
CA SER A 42 -4.33 9.53 -1.99
C SER A 42 -4.89 8.13 -2.26
N ILE A 43 -4.12 7.23 -2.87
CA ILE A 43 -4.51 5.81 -3.04
C ILE A 43 -4.73 5.15 -1.68
N ILE A 44 -3.87 5.43 -0.71
CA ILE A 44 -3.98 4.88 0.65
C ILE A 44 -5.15 5.54 1.41
N LEU A 45 -5.27 6.86 1.33
CA LEU A 45 -6.36 7.62 1.97
C LEU A 45 -7.74 7.26 1.41
N ALA A 46 -7.82 6.89 0.12
CA ALA A 46 -9.05 6.40 -0.50
C ALA A 46 -9.49 5.04 0.03
N GLY A 47 -8.67 4.35 0.82
CA GLY A 47 -8.98 3.03 1.36
C GLY A 47 -9.05 1.94 0.28
N ILE A 48 -8.36 2.12 -0.85
CA ILE A 48 -8.35 1.14 -1.95
C ILE A 48 -7.78 -0.19 -1.40
N PRO A 49 -8.52 -1.31 -1.46
CA PRO A 49 -8.03 -2.60 -0.97
C PRO A 49 -6.87 -3.10 -1.85
N GLU A 50 -6.20 -4.17 -1.42
CA GLU A 50 -5.20 -4.81 -2.28
C GLU A 50 -5.89 -5.41 -3.52
N CYS A 51 -5.57 -4.89 -4.70
CA CYS A 51 -6.12 -5.34 -5.97
C CYS A 51 -5.12 -5.14 -7.11
N GLU A 52 -5.30 -5.90 -8.21
CA GLU A 52 -4.52 -5.73 -9.42
C GLU A 52 -5.24 -4.80 -10.40
N LEU A 53 -4.56 -3.73 -10.80
CA LEU A 53 -5.00 -2.83 -11.86
C LEU A 53 -4.08 -3.03 -13.05
N SER A 54 -4.59 -3.66 -14.12
CA SER A 54 -3.79 -4.05 -15.29
C SER A 54 -2.57 -4.91 -14.90
N ASN A 55 -2.71 -5.85 -13.96
CA ASN A 55 -1.64 -6.70 -13.39
C ASN A 55 -0.60 -5.97 -12.52
N LEU A 56 -0.88 -4.73 -12.08
CA LEU A 56 -0.06 -4.04 -11.09
C LEU A 56 -0.79 -3.99 -9.74
N PRO A 57 -0.21 -4.49 -8.63
CA PRO A 57 -0.79 -4.34 -7.29
C PRO A 57 -0.68 -2.88 -6.85
N ILE A 58 -1.68 -2.07 -7.20
CA ILE A 58 -1.58 -0.60 -7.17
C ILE A 58 -1.37 -0.06 -5.75
N ARG A 59 -2.03 -0.67 -4.76
CA ARG A 59 -1.86 -0.32 -3.35
C ARG A 59 -0.42 -0.59 -2.89
N SER A 60 0.08 -1.80 -3.11
CA SER A 60 1.45 -2.17 -2.72
C SER A 60 2.53 -1.38 -3.48
N ALA A 61 2.28 -1.04 -4.75
CA ALA A 61 3.17 -0.18 -5.52
C ALA A 61 3.23 1.24 -4.91
N ALA A 62 2.07 1.83 -4.59
CA ALA A 62 1.99 3.13 -3.92
C ALA A 62 2.70 3.11 -2.55
N GLU A 63 2.41 2.09 -1.73
CA GLU A 63 3.04 1.92 -0.42
C GLU A 63 4.57 1.78 -0.51
N THR A 64 5.06 1.05 -1.51
CA THR A 64 6.51 0.85 -1.73
C THR A 64 7.19 2.13 -2.21
N LEU A 65 6.58 2.87 -3.15
CA LEU A 65 7.13 4.15 -3.62
C LEU A 65 7.17 5.21 -2.51
N LEU A 66 6.15 5.23 -1.66
CA LEU A 66 6.10 6.09 -0.48
C LEU A 66 7.15 5.72 0.57
N LYS A 67 7.34 4.42 0.84
CA LYS A 67 8.41 3.93 1.73
C LYS A 67 9.78 4.40 1.23
N ILE A 68 10.06 4.22 -0.07
CA ILE A 68 11.31 4.68 -0.69
C ILE A 68 11.43 6.21 -0.58
N GLY A 69 10.35 6.96 -0.78
CA GLY A 69 10.35 8.42 -0.61
C GLY A 69 10.76 8.85 0.80
N VAL A 70 10.23 8.20 1.84
CA VAL A 70 10.63 8.46 3.22
C VAL A 70 12.09 8.09 3.48
N ASP A 71 12.56 6.97 2.92
CA ASP A 71 13.96 6.61 3.08
C ASP A 71 14.89 7.63 2.40
N ILE A 72 14.51 8.18 1.25
CA ILE A 72 15.26 9.23 0.54
C ILE A 72 15.36 10.46 1.44
N ASP A 73 14.24 10.88 2.03
CA ASP A 73 14.19 12.03 2.94
C ASP A 73 15.07 11.80 4.19
N LYS A 74 15.05 10.57 4.74
CA LYS A 74 15.78 10.20 5.96
C LYS A 74 17.29 10.02 5.73
N TYR A 75 17.68 9.58 4.54
CA TYR A 75 19.06 9.23 4.20
C TYR A 75 19.53 9.93 2.90
N PRO A 76 19.51 11.27 2.83
CA PRO A 76 19.72 12.01 1.58
C PRO A 76 21.10 11.80 0.94
N ASN A 77 22.11 11.44 1.74
CA ASN A 77 23.49 11.22 1.31
C ASN A 77 23.82 9.74 1.02
N SER A 78 22.85 8.84 1.08
CA SER A 78 23.08 7.42 0.85
C SER A 78 22.82 7.04 -0.61
N ASN A 79 23.82 6.42 -1.24
CA ASN A 79 23.77 6.05 -2.66
C ASN A 79 22.84 4.85 -2.95
N ASN A 80 22.41 4.12 -1.93
CA ASN A 80 21.67 2.86 -2.07
C ASN A 80 20.21 2.95 -1.61
N VAL A 81 19.68 4.16 -1.44
CA VAL A 81 18.31 4.36 -0.94
C VAL A 81 17.27 4.08 -2.02
N VAL A 82 17.56 4.49 -3.25
CA VAL A 82 16.69 4.18 -4.39
C VAL A 82 16.92 2.73 -4.79
N SER A 83 15.90 1.90 -4.56
CA SER A 83 15.95 0.47 -4.87
C SER A 83 16.14 0.21 -6.37
N SER A 84 16.91 -0.83 -6.71
CA SER A 84 16.92 -1.36 -8.08
C SER A 84 15.52 -1.80 -8.50
N THR A 85 15.27 -1.94 -9.81
CA THR A 85 13.97 -2.39 -10.32
C THR A 85 13.57 -3.76 -9.75
N ASP A 86 14.50 -4.73 -9.73
CA ASP A 86 14.21 -6.06 -9.19
C ASP A 86 13.88 -5.98 -7.69
N ARG A 87 14.63 -5.19 -6.93
CA ARG A 87 14.37 -5.00 -5.50
C ARG A 87 13.03 -4.31 -5.25
N PHE A 88 12.66 -3.34 -6.08
CA PHE A 88 11.36 -2.69 -6.02
C PHE A 88 10.23 -3.69 -6.28
N ILE A 89 10.37 -4.56 -7.28
CA ILE A 89 9.39 -5.61 -7.59
C ILE A 89 9.25 -6.58 -6.42
N GLU A 90 10.35 -7.04 -5.84
CA GLU A 90 10.34 -7.91 -4.65
C GLU A 90 9.61 -7.26 -3.48
N MET A 91 9.94 -6.00 -3.16
CA MET A 91 9.34 -5.26 -2.06
C MET A 91 7.84 -5.02 -2.29
N MET A 92 7.45 -4.71 -3.52
CA MET A 92 6.05 -4.54 -3.92
C MET A 92 5.27 -5.85 -3.76
N HIS A 93 5.80 -6.98 -4.22
CA HIS A 93 5.13 -8.28 -4.07
C HIS A 93 5.06 -8.74 -2.63
N TRP A 94 6.16 -8.60 -1.87
CA TRP A 94 6.15 -8.88 -0.44
C TRP A 94 5.09 -8.04 0.28
N ARG A 95 4.97 -6.74 -0.05
CA ARG A 95 3.98 -5.88 0.58
C ARG A 95 2.55 -6.28 0.24
N ARG A 96 2.30 -6.70 -1.00
CA ARG A 96 1.01 -7.24 -1.45
C ARG A 96 0.62 -8.47 -0.65
N ASP A 97 1.53 -9.43 -0.53
CA ASP A 97 1.24 -10.69 0.16
C ASP A 97 0.97 -10.44 1.65
N VAL A 98 1.71 -9.53 2.28
CA VAL A 98 1.44 -9.05 3.64
C VAL A 98 0.06 -8.40 3.76
N ASN A 99 -0.30 -7.50 2.85
CA ASN A 99 -1.60 -6.82 2.87
C ASN A 99 -2.76 -7.83 2.73
N LEU A 100 -2.63 -8.81 1.83
CA LEU A 100 -3.62 -9.86 1.64
C LEU A 100 -3.75 -10.77 2.86
N ALA A 101 -2.61 -11.22 3.43
CA ALA A 101 -2.61 -12.07 4.62
C ALA A 101 -3.23 -11.35 5.83
N HIS A 102 -2.84 -10.09 6.05
CA HIS A 102 -3.38 -9.26 7.13
C HIS A 102 -4.90 -9.05 6.97
N ALA A 103 -5.38 -8.74 5.76
CA ALA A 103 -6.81 -8.57 5.49
C ALA A 103 -7.62 -9.86 5.70
N ALA A 104 -7.00 -11.03 5.50
CA ALA A 104 -7.60 -12.34 5.72
C ALA A 104 -7.47 -12.85 7.17
N GLY A 105 -6.83 -12.10 8.07
CA GLY A 105 -6.54 -12.56 9.43
C GLY A 105 -5.55 -13.73 9.50
N LEU A 106 -4.74 -13.90 8.47
CA LEU A 106 -3.72 -14.93 8.39
C LEU A 106 -2.39 -14.42 8.98
N PRO A 107 -1.52 -15.33 9.48
CA PRO A 107 -0.16 -14.96 9.84
C PRO A 107 0.53 -14.24 8.68
N CYS A 108 1.10 -13.08 8.97
CA CYS A 108 1.92 -12.32 8.06
C CYS A 108 3.24 -11.97 8.74
N ASP A 109 4.16 -11.38 8.01
CA ASP A 109 5.49 -11.00 8.51
C ASP A 109 5.45 -9.74 9.41
N SER A 110 4.43 -9.61 10.26
CA SER A 110 4.16 -8.40 11.08
C SER A 110 5.27 -8.08 12.08
N GLU A 111 6.01 -9.09 12.51
CA GLU A 111 7.12 -8.96 13.46
C GLU A 111 8.44 -8.55 12.78
N SER A 112 8.48 -8.44 11.46
CA SER A 112 9.72 -8.08 10.78
C SER A 112 10.03 -6.59 10.88
N LYS A 113 11.33 -6.29 10.87
CA LYS A 113 11.81 -4.91 10.79
C LYS A 113 11.25 -4.19 9.56
N LEU A 114 11.16 -4.89 8.42
CA LEU A 114 10.63 -4.32 7.19
C LEU A 114 9.16 -3.95 7.34
N TYR A 115 8.34 -4.80 7.98
CA TYR A 115 6.95 -4.49 8.26
C TYR A 115 6.79 -3.27 9.17
N ALA A 116 7.59 -3.19 10.24
CA ALA A 116 7.58 -2.04 11.13
C ALA A 116 7.97 -0.75 10.40
N GLU A 117 8.99 -0.79 9.53
CA GLU A 117 9.41 0.33 8.69
C GLU A 117 8.30 0.80 7.76
N TYR A 118 7.67 -0.12 7.01
CA TYR A 118 6.53 0.20 6.14
C TYR A 118 5.40 0.83 6.95
N THR A 119 4.99 0.19 8.04
CA THR A 119 3.85 0.64 8.85
C THR A 119 4.10 2.05 9.42
N SER A 120 5.29 2.29 9.96
CA SER A 120 5.66 3.60 10.52
C SER A 120 5.75 4.70 9.45
N ASN A 121 6.36 4.41 8.30
CA ASN A 121 6.50 5.37 7.20
C ASN A 121 5.13 5.74 6.61
N LEU A 122 4.28 4.74 6.36
CA LEU A 122 2.94 4.95 5.82
C LEU A 122 2.03 5.69 6.82
N TYR A 123 2.12 5.35 8.11
CA TYR A 123 1.42 6.09 9.16
C TYR A 123 1.84 7.56 9.13
N THR A 124 3.14 7.85 9.18
CA THR A 124 3.66 9.22 9.15
C THR A 124 3.15 10.01 7.93
N ILE A 125 3.19 9.42 6.75
CA ILE A 125 2.73 10.08 5.51
C ILE A 125 1.22 10.33 5.52
N THR A 126 0.43 9.39 6.06
CA THR A 126 -1.04 9.51 6.06
C THR A 126 -1.57 10.37 7.19
N THR A 127 -0.78 10.60 8.26
CA THR A 127 -1.19 11.39 9.43
C THR A 127 -0.47 12.73 9.58
N ASN A 128 0.52 13.07 8.75
CA ASN A 128 1.20 14.38 8.81
C ASN A 128 0.29 15.56 8.45
N GLY A 129 -0.90 15.28 7.88
CA GLY A 129 -1.89 16.27 7.51
C GLY A 129 -1.47 17.19 6.36
N LEU A 130 -0.47 16.81 5.54
CA LEU A 130 0.01 17.62 4.41
C LEU A 130 -0.72 17.33 3.11
N VAL A 131 -1.20 16.09 2.93
CA VAL A 131 -2.00 15.67 1.78
C VAL A 131 -3.40 15.31 2.25
N ARG A 132 -4.41 15.74 1.50
CA ARG A 132 -5.79 15.26 1.67
C ARG A 132 -6.40 14.86 0.34
N LEU A 133 -7.34 13.93 0.42
CA LEU A 133 -8.25 13.58 -0.67
C LEU A 133 -9.64 14.09 -0.31
N THR A 134 -10.20 14.98 -1.13
CA THR A 134 -11.56 15.52 -0.90
C THR A 134 -12.64 14.47 -1.24
N ALA A 135 -13.89 14.75 -0.85
CA ALA A 135 -15.03 13.91 -1.22
C ALA A 135 -15.13 13.74 -2.75
N ASP A 136 -14.87 14.81 -3.50
CA ASP A 136 -14.84 14.87 -4.97
C ASP A 136 -13.58 14.23 -5.60
N LYS A 137 -12.77 13.53 -4.79
CA LYS A 137 -11.54 12.84 -5.20
C LYS A 137 -10.46 13.78 -5.73
N GLU A 138 -10.51 15.04 -5.29
CA GLU A 138 -9.47 16.00 -5.57
C GLU A 138 -8.29 15.83 -4.60
N VAL A 139 -7.08 15.73 -5.15
CA VAL A 139 -5.85 15.67 -4.37
C VAL A 139 -5.38 17.08 -4.10
N GLN A 140 -5.20 17.42 -2.82
CA GLN A 140 -4.73 18.73 -2.39
C GLN A 140 -3.58 18.59 -1.41
N TYR A 141 -2.69 19.59 -1.45
CA TYR A 141 -1.51 19.66 -0.61
C TYR A 141 -1.45 21.00 0.12
N ARG A 142 -0.80 21.00 1.27
CA ARG A 142 -0.34 22.21 1.95
C ARG A 142 1.09 22.00 2.44
N SER A 143 1.90 23.04 2.38
CA SER A 143 3.29 23.00 2.83
C SER A 143 3.48 22.96 4.34
N THR A 144 2.48 23.37 5.12
CA THR A 144 2.50 23.34 6.59
C THR A 144 1.12 22.98 7.15
N THR A 145 1.07 22.49 8.39
CA THR A 145 -0.20 22.14 9.07
C THR A 145 -1.12 23.33 9.35
N ALA A 146 -0.59 24.56 9.33
CA ALA A 146 -1.37 25.81 9.42
C ALA A 146 -1.72 26.39 8.03
N GLY A 147 -1.15 25.85 6.95
CA GLY A 147 -1.38 26.32 5.59
C GLY A 147 -2.75 25.94 5.03
N SER A 148 -3.14 26.63 3.96
CA SER A 148 -4.33 26.29 3.17
C SER A 148 -4.01 25.19 2.16
N PHE A 149 -4.95 24.28 1.96
CA PHE A 149 -4.87 23.25 0.94
C PHE A 149 -5.07 23.83 -0.46
N SER A 150 -4.27 23.38 -1.41
CA SER A 150 -4.33 23.79 -2.81
C SER A 150 -3.84 22.65 -3.70
N GLN A 151 -4.45 22.51 -4.88
CA GLN A 151 -3.95 21.61 -5.91
C GLN A 151 -2.78 22.23 -6.68
N GLU A 152 -2.78 23.56 -6.83
CA GLU A 152 -1.79 24.34 -7.56
C GLU A 152 -0.39 24.23 -6.92
N GLN A 153 -0.32 24.14 -5.59
CA GLN A 153 0.95 23.91 -4.89
C GLN A 153 1.62 22.59 -5.32
N ILE A 154 0.84 21.56 -5.63
CA ILE A 154 1.35 20.27 -6.11
C ILE A 154 1.97 20.40 -7.50
N VAL A 155 1.39 21.24 -8.35
CA VAL A 155 1.81 21.41 -9.74
C VAL A 155 3.02 22.32 -9.88
N THR A 156 3.19 23.26 -8.94
CA THR A 156 4.24 24.29 -8.96
C THR A 156 5.51 23.89 -8.23
N MET A 157 5.44 22.91 -7.31
CA MET A 157 6.60 22.45 -6.54
C MET A 157 7.01 21.03 -6.98
N PRO A 158 8.18 20.85 -7.64
CA PRO A 158 8.55 19.57 -8.22
C PRO A 158 8.98 18.51 -7.20
N ASN A 159 9.42 18.92 -6.01
CA ASN A 159 9.87 18.01 -4.96
C ASN A 159 9.09 18.26 -3.66
N MET A 160 8.94 17.21 -2.85
CA MET A 160 8.47 17.39 -1.47
C MET A 160 9.42 18.33 -0.71
N PRO A 161 8.91 19.39 -0.07
CA PRO A 161 9.70 20.15 0.89
C PRO A 161 10.19 19.24 2.01
N GLU A 162 11.40 19.50 2.53
CA GLU A 162 11.92 18.79 3.69
C GLU A 162 10.90 18.83 4.82
N LEU A 163 10.60 17.64 5.38
CA LEU A 163 9.73 17.52 6.53
C LEU A 163 10.44 18.21 7.70
N ARG A 164 10.17 19.50 7.92
CA ARG A 164 10.64 20.19 9.12
C ARG A 164 10.00 19.50 10.30
N ASP A 165 10.84 18.95 11.19
CA ASP A 165 10.43 18.27 12.42
C ASP A 165 9.24 19.00 13.06
N SER A 166 8.05 18.41 12.91
CA SER A 166 6.90 18.85 13.67
C SER A 166 7.05 18.27 15.06
N GLY A 167 7.55 19.11 15.96
CA GLY A 167 7.51 18.85 17.39
C GLY A 167 6.14 18.33 17.81
N SER A 168 6.16 17.25 18.59
CA SER A 168 5.06 16.62 19.33
C SER A 168 3.79 17.47 19.45
N GLY A 169 2.96 17.43 18.41
CA GLY A 169 1.63 18.02 18.39
C GLY A 169 0.63 16.89 18.26
N LYS A 170 -0.03 16.53 19.37
CA LYS A 170 -1.15 15.59 19.36
C LYS A 170 -2.22 16.13 18.41
N VAL A 171 -2.36 15.54 17.23
CA VAL A 171 -3.46 15.84 16.32
C VAL A 171 -4.69 15.12 16.86
N MET A 172 -5.63 15.91 17.37
CA MET A 172 -6.96 15.47 17.76
C MET A 172 -7.72 15.10 16.49
N THR A 173 -8.10 13.84 16.36
CA THR A 173 -9.00 13.35 15.31
C THR A 173 -10.41 13.84 15.62
N GLU A 174 -10.79 14.96 15.00
CA GLU A 174 -12.18 15.40 14.96
C GLU A 174 -12.84 14.75 13.75
N TYR A 175 -13.48 13.60 14.00
CA TYR A 175 -14.45 13.04 13.06
C TYR A 175 -15.74 13.82 13.24
N THR A 176 -16.05 14.74 12.32
CA THR A 176 -17.41 15.28 12.18
C THR A 176 -18.30 14.18 11.60
N ALA A 177 -18.87 13.37 12.48
CA ALA A 177 -20.03 12.54 12.17
C ALA A 177 -21.29 13.38 12.37
N GLU A 178 -21.88 13.90 11.31
CA GLU A 178 -23.28 14.32 11.36
C GLU A 178 -24.17 13.08 11.26
N ALA A 179 -24.87 12.85 12.36
CA ALA A 179 -25.77 11.73 12.58
C ALA A 179 -27.12 11.93 11.86
N THR A 180 -27.73 10.82 11.46
CA THR A 180 -29.16 10.65 11.70
C THR A 180 -29.40 9.27 12.28
N VAL A 181 -29.67 9.27 13.58
CA VAL A 181 -30.08 8.13 14.39
C VAL A 181 -31.57 7.88 14.17
N ARG A 182 -31.97 6.61 14.00
CA ARG A 182 -33.04 6.04 14.83
C ARG A 182 -32.84 4.54 15.05
N PRO A 183 -32.90 4.06 16.31
CA PRO A 183 -32.60 2.68 16.69
C PRO A 183 -33.86 1.81 16.63
N LEU A 184 -33.70 0.52 16.31
CA LEU A 184 -34.71 -0.49 16.59
C LEU A 184 -34.04 -1.78 17.09
N LEU A 185 -34.27 -1.97 18.39
CA LEU A 185 -34.29 -3.17 19.23
C LEU A 185 -33.54 -4.42 18.78
N ALA A 186 -32.68 -4.87 19.70
CA ALA A 186 -32.27 -6.25 19.86
C ALA A 186 -33.49 -7.19 20.00
N SER A 187 -33.44 -8.33 19.33
CA SER A 187 -34.03 -9.56 19.83
C SER A 187 -33.16 -10.75 19.42
N SER A 188 -32.57 -11.37 20.43
CA SER A 188 -31.96 -12.69 20.38
C SER A 188 -33.04 -13.76 20.32
N THR A 189 -32.95 -14.70 19.39
CA THR A 189 -33.45 -16.06 19.64
C THR A 189 -32.66 -17.08 18.83
N SER A 190 -32.08 -18.03 19.56
CA SER A 190 -31.53 -19.29 19.08
C SER A 190 -32.59 -20.11 18.35
N SER A 191 -32.21 -20.78 17.24
CA SER A 191 -32.61 -22.16 16.95
C SER A 191 -31.83 -22.67 15.76
N GLY A 192 -31.16 -23.82 15.96
CA GLY A 192 -30.47 -24.53 14.91
C GLY A 192 -31.42 -25.21 13.94
N ALA A 193 -30.97 -25.38 12.71
CA ALA A 193 -31.42 -26.44 11.82
C ALA A 193 -30.32 -26.70 10.79
N VAL A 194 -29.69 -27.87 10.95
CA VAL A 194 -28.93 -28.56 9.92
C VAL A 194 -29.93 -29.08 8.89
N VAL A 195 -29.77 -28.74 7.60
CA VAL A 195 -30.25 -29.59 6.50
C VAL A 195 -29.25 -29.51 5.35
N THR A 196 -28.79 -30.70 4.95
CA THR A 196 -27.88 -31.02 3.87
C THR A 196 -28.59 -31.32 2.55
N HIS A 197 -27.84 -31.14 1.46
CA HIS A 197 -27.97 -31.69 0.09
C HIS A 197 -29.18 -31.34 -0.79
N ALA A 198 -28.87 -30.74 -1.94
CA ALA A 198 -29.43 -31.17 -3.22
C ALA A 198 -28.39 -30.95 -4.35
N GLU A 199 -27.93 -32.08 -4.91
CA GLU A 199 -27.28 -32.21 -6.21
C GLU A 199 -28.19 -31.66 -7.33
N LEU A 200 -27.58 -30.99 -8.32
CA LEU A 200 -28.11 -30.94 -9.67
C LEU A 200 -26.98 -31.30 -10.64
N LYS A 201 -27.12 -32.50 -11.19
CA LYS A 201 -26.31 -33.12 -12.23
C LYS A 201 -26.79 -32.60 -13.59
N SER A 202 -25.87 -32.22 -14.47
CA SER A 202 -26.12 -32.17 -15.92
C SER A 202 -24.86 -32.64 -16.66
N ASP A 203 -24.96 -33.83 -17.22
CA ASP A 203 -24.03 -34.42 -18.19
C ASP A 203 -24.10 -33.68 -19.54
N GLY A 204 -22.97 -33.57 -20.25
CA GLY A 204 -22.95 -32.92 -21.56
C GLY A 204 -21.60 -32.78 -22.28
N LYS A 205 -20.92 -33.91 -22.54
CA LYS A 205 -19.95 -34.19 -23.63
C LYS A 205 -18.73 -33.30 -23.88
N GLU A 206 -17.60 -33.93 -23.57
CA GLU A 206 -16.23 -33.81 -24.07
C GLU A 206 -16.08 -33.60 -25.59
N ASN A 207 -15.18 -32.69 -25.99
CA ASN A 207 -14.33 -32.92 -27.16
C ASN A 207 -12.95 -32.27 -26.97
N SER A 208 -11.94 -33.02 -27.39
CA SER A 208 -10.57 -33.00 -26.89
C SER A 208 -9.67 -32.06 -27.70
N GLY A 209 -8.86 -31.26 -27.02
CA GLY A 209 -7.87 -30.36 -27.63
C GLY A 209 -6.62 -30.26 -26.76
N LEU A 210 -5.66 -31.13 -27.04
CA LEU A 210 -4.40 -31.37 -26.33
C LEU A 210 -3.49 -30.12 -26.30
N LEU A 211 -3.28 -29.53 -25.12
CA LEU A 211 -2.20 -28.56 -24.85
C LEU A 211 -1.43 -28.97 -23.59
N LYS A 212 -0.15 -29.33 -23.78
CA LYS A 212 0.80 -29.77 -22.75
C LYS A 212 0.85 -28.81 -21.55
N PRO A 213 0.81 -29.30 -20.29
CA PRO A 213 1.04 -28.45 -19.13
C PRO A 213 2.52 -28.05 -19.04
N ARG A 214 2.81 -26.74 -19.07
CA ARG A 214 4.11 -26.20 -18.65
C ARG A 214 4.25 -26.45 -17.14
N LYS A 215 5.36 -27.07 -16.74
CA LYS A 215 5.77 -27.26 -15.35
C LYS A 215 5.73 -25.90 -14.62
N LEU A 216 4.87 -25.77 -13.62
CA LEU A 216 5.01 -24.73 -12.59
C LEU A 216 6.30 -25.00 -11.80
N PRO A 217 7.09 -23.98 -11.46
CA PRO A 217 8.11 -24.11 -10.43
C PRO A 217 7.44 -24.36 -9.06
N PRO A 218 8.06 -25.16 -8.17
CA PRO A 218 7.44 -25.57 -6.92
C PRO A 218 7.27 -24.38 -5.96
N PRO A 219 6.28 -24.44 -5.04
CA PRO A 219 6.09 -23.42 -4.02
C PRO A 219 7.32 -23.38 -3.10
N MET A 220 7.82 -22.17 -2.83
CA MET A 220 8.82 -21.93 -1.79
C MET A 220 8.22 -22.34 -0.45
N LEU A 221 8.60 -23.53 0.01
CA LEU A 221 8.35 -23.98 1.38
C LEU A 221 8.93 -22.93 2.34
N LEU A 222 8.06 -22.32 3.16
CA LEU A 222 8.46 -21.67 4.40
C LEU A 222 9.33 -22.66 5.19
N ARG A 223 10.65 -22.46 5.18
CA ARG A 223 11.53 -23.12 6.14
C ARG A 223 11.31 -22.46 7.48
N LEU A 224 10.53 -23.12 8.33
CA LEU A 224 10.61 -23.00 9.79
C LEU A 224 12.08 -23.15 10.21
N VAL A 225 12.70 -22.05 10.64
CA VAL A 225 13.98 -22.10 11.34
C VAL A 225 13.69 -22.50 12.80
N PRO A 226 14.30 -23.56 13.34
CA PRO A 226 14.09 -23.95 14.73
C PRO A 226 14.80 -22.96 15.66
N ARG A 227 14.07 -22.53 16.72
CA ARG A 227 14.62 -21.81 17.87
C ARG A 227 15.75 -22.65 18.50
N PHE A 228 16.96 -22.12 18.53
CA PHE A 228 17.97 -22.58 19.48
C PHE A 228 17.80 -21.85 20.80
N ASN A 229 17.33 -22.62 21.78
CA ASN A 229 17.37 -22.29 23.20
C ASN A 229 18.74 -22.77 23.73
N SER A 230 19.59 -21.87 24.19
CA SER A 230 20.69 -22.23 25.08
C SER A 230 20.82 -21.20 26.18
N ILE A 231 20.19 -21.57 27.29
CA ILE A 231 20.54 -21.17 28.65
C ILE A 231 22.02 -21.52 28.89
N GLY A 232 22.74 -20.60 29.50
CA GLY A 232 24.14 -20.77 29.93
C GLY A 232 24.54 -19.69 30.92
N VAL A 233 24.01 -19.78 32.14
CA VAL A 233 24.60 -19.17 33.34
C VAL A 233 25.88 -19.94 33.67
N ILE A 234 26.95 -19.24 34.10
CA ILE A 234 27.79 -19.51 35.28
C ILE A 234 29.09 -18.68 35.18
N LEU A 235 29.32 -17.89 36.25
CA LEU A 235 30.54 -17.20 36.74
C LEU A 235 31.14 -16.07 35.90
#